data_AF-A0A4S9UG17-F1
#
_entry.id   AF-A0A4S9UG17-F1
#
_cell.length_a   1.000
_cell.length_b   1.000
_cell.length_c   1.000
_cell.angle_alpha   90.00
_cell.angle_beta   90.00
_cell.angle_gamma   90.00
#
_symmetry.space_group_name_H-M   'P 1'
#
loop_
_entity.id
_entity.type
_entity.pdbx_description
1 polymer ?
#
loop_
_entity_poly.entity_id
_entity_poly.type
_entity_poly.pdbx_seq_one_letter_code
_entity_poly.pdbx_strand_id
1 'polypeptide(L)'
;MFTLVEGVLTITCDRATYERAGLPGTPIPDPHARKHGTPKFKIELNLRLPSMLAGKKGFERLLHAAKSVFMGQMTWLFHDISSDLSTTDISLGQNVEIKHIKPQTEELKDVIIPPFPTNDADVSKSNQDDVTELLEWLSLAAISSPRIEQGDLVDEIISRYAVPNTSASTSTSTIQNLTKITYTGFLPDT
;
A
#
# COMPACT_ATOMS: atom_id res chain seq x y z
N MET A 1 -7.14 -14.04 3.58
CA MET A 1 -6.35 -13.19 2.67
C MET A 1 -5.27 -14.06 2.06
N PHE A 2 -4.99 -13.87 0.78
CA PHE A 2 -3.97 -14.62 0.04
C PHE A 2 -3.04 -13.62 -0.63
N THR A 3 -1.74 -13.90 -0.62
CA THR A 3 -0.74 -13.14 -1.38
C THR A 3 0.25 -14.10 -2.00
N LEU A 4 0.73 -13.77 -3.20
CA LEU A 4 1.77 -14.52 -3.90
C LEU A 4 2.83 -13.52 -4.34
N VAL A 5 4.00 -13.58 -3.70
CA VAL A 5 5.12 -12.66 -3.96
C VAL A 5 6.37 -13.51 -4.13
N GLU A 6 7.08 -13.34 -5.24
CA GLU A 6 8.32 -14.06 -5.56
C GLU A 6 8.24 -15.60 -5.45
N GLY A 7 7.05 -16.16 -5.71
CA GLY A 7 6.79 -17.60 -5.61
C GLY A 7 6.50 -18.09 -4.19
N VAL A 8 6.33 -17.20 -3.20
CA VAL A 8 5.86 -17.54 -1.86
C VAL A 8 4.38 -17.23 -1.73
N LEU A 9 3.56 -18.28 -1.56
CA LEU A 9 2.14 -18.17 -1.28
C LEU A 9 1.94 -18.02 0.23
N THR A 10 1.39 -16.89 0.64
CA THR A 10 0.97 -16.64 2.03
C THR A 10 -0.55 -16.67 2.12
N ILE A 11 -1.07 -17.43 3.09
CA ILE A 11 -2.50 -17.55 3.37
C ILE A 11 -2.74 -17.14 4.82
N THR A 12 -3.50 -16.06 5.01
CA THR A 12 -4.02 -15.66 6.33
C THR A 12 -5.46 -16.10 6.46
N CYS A 13 -5.74 -16.94 7.45
CA CYS A 13 -7.07 -17.51 7.69
C CYS A 13 -7.40 -17.55 9.19
N ASP A 14 -8.66 -17.84 9.51
CA ASP A 14 -9.07 -18.10 10.89
C ASP A 14 -8.63 -19.50 11.35
N ARG A 15 -8.77 -19.77 12.64
CA ARG A 15 -8.42 -21.06 13.23
C ARG A 15 -9.17 -22.23 12.58
N ALA A 16 -10.48 -22.10 12.36
CA ALA A 16 -11.30 -23.18 11.82
C ALA A 16 -10.90 -23.54 10.38
N THR A 17 -10.55 -22.55 9.56
CA THR A 17 -10.08 -22.76 8.19
C THR A 17 -8.66 -23.31 8.18
N TYR A 18 -7.79 -22.84 9.07
CA TYR A 18 -6.43 -23.39 9.25
C TYR A 18 -6.45 -24.88 9.61
N GLU A 19 -7.24 -25.26 10.63
CA GLU A 19 -7.35 -26.64 11.09
C GLU A 19 -7.94 -27.56 10.00
N ARG A 20 -8.93 -27.09 9.24
CA ARG A 20 -9.48 -27.83 8.08
C ARG A 20 -8.48 -27.95 6.93
N ALA A 21 -7.71 -26.90 6.65
CA ALA A 21 -6.73 -26.89 5.56
C ALA A 21 -5.60 -27.90 5.78
N GLY A 22 -5.23 -28.17 7.05
CA GLY A 22 -4.20 -29.15 7.39
C GLY A 22 -2.81 -28.79 6.84
N LEU A 23 -2.58 -27.51 6.57
CA LEU A 23 -1.31 -26.97 6.07
C LEU A 23 -0.46 -26.43 7.24
N PRO A 24 0.87 -26.51 7.16
CA PRO A 24 1.74 -25.97 8.21
C PRO A 24 1.64 -24.44 8.26
N GLY A 25 1.37 -23.88 9.43
CA GLY A 25 1.29 -22.43 9.62
C GLY A 25 1.58 -22.03 11.06
N THR A 26 1.73 -20.72 11.27
CA THR A 26 2.01 -20.11 12.57
C THR A 26 0.82 -19.26 13.02
N PRO A 27 0.51 -19.22 14.33
CA PRO A 27 -0.49 -18.29 14.85
C PRO A 27 0.04 -16.86 14.72
N ILE A 28 -0.83 -15.94 14.30
CA ILE A 28 -0.57 -14.50 14.32
C ILE A 28 -1.08 -13.98 15.68
N PRO A 29 -0.18 -13.60 16.60
CA PRO A 29 -0.60 -12.99 17.86
C PRO A 29 -1.23 -11.63 17.58
N ASP A 30 -2.40 -11.40 18.16
CA ASP A 30 -3.02 -10.07 18.15
C ASP A 30 -2.69 -9.39 19.48
N PRO A 31 -1.78 -8.39 19.49
CA PRO A 31 -1.37 -7.71 20.72
C PRO A 31 -2.52 -6.91 21.37
N HIS A 32 -3.62 -6.65 20.65
CA HIS A 32 -4.78 -5.91 21.14
C HIS A 32 -6.01 -6.81 21.34
N ALA A 33 -5.89 -8.11 21.10
CA ALA A 33 -6.99 -9.03 21.32
C ALA A 33 -7.31 -9.13 22.82
N ARG A 34 -8.60 -8.94 23.16
CA ARG A 34 -9.15 -9.35 24.45
C ARG A 34 -8.82 -10.83 24.69
N LYS A 35 -8.84 -11.27 25.96
CA LYS A 35 -8.52 -12.64 26.44
C LYS A 35 -9.18 -13.82 25.65
N HIS A 36 -10.17 -13.54 24.78
CA HIS A 36 -10.86 -14.50 23.92
C HIS A 36 -10.81 -14.15 22.41
N GLY A 37 -9.87 -13.30 21.95
CA GLY A 37 -9.71 -13.01 20.53
C GLY A 37 -9.36 -14.29 19.76
N THR A 38 -10.07 -14.52 18.65
CA THR A 38 -9.82 -15.71 17.82
C THR A 38 -8.50 -15.50 17.07
N PRO A 39 -7.47 -16.32 17.32
CA PRO A 39 -6.19 -16.13 16.64
C PRO A 39 -6.36 -16.36 15.13
N LYS A 40 -5.78 -15.47 14.34
CA LYS A 40 -5.57 -15.71 12.91
C LYS A 40 -4.33 -16.57 12.74
N PHE A 41 -4.26 -17.32 11.65
CA PHE A 41 -3.13 -18.16 11.29
C PHE A 41 -2.53 -17.71 9.97
N LYS A 42 -1.21 -17.77 9.87
CA LYS A 42 -0.42 -17.51 8.67
C LYS A 42 0.17 -18.84 8.17
N ILE A 43 -0.18 -19.25 6.97
CA ILE A 43 0.44 -20.38 6.26
C ILE A 43 1.37 -19.76 5.21
N GLU A 44 2.64 -20.16 5.19
CA GLU A 44 3.62 -19.70 4.19
C GLU A 44 4.20 -20.88 3.44
N LEU A 45 4.07 -20.87 2.12
CA LEU A 45 4.51 -21.95 1.25
C LEU A 45 5.37 -21.37 0.12
N ASN A 46 6.64 -21.73 0.11
CA ASN A 46 7.51 -21.42 -1.03
C ASN A 46 7.26 -22.42 -2.16
N LEU A 47 6.56 -21.97 -3.20
CA LEU A 47 6.17 -22.76 -4.37
C LEU A 47 7.35 -23.11 -5.30
N ARG A 48 8.52 -22.49 -5.09
CA ARG A 48 9.74 -22.74 -5.88
C ARG A 48 10.52 -23.96 -5.36
N LEU A 49 10.15 -24.49 -4.19
CA LEU A 49 10.81 -25.66 -3.62
C LEU A 49 10.49 -26.93 -4.43
N PRO A 50 11.43 -27.88 -4.58
CA PRO A 50 11.18 -29.15 -5.28
C PRO A 50 10.01 -29.97 -4.69
N SER A 51 9.67 -29.76 -3.42
CA SER A 51 8.53 -30.39 -2.74
C SER A 51 7.16 -29.85 -3.18
N MET A 52 7.15 -28.73 -3.90
CA MET A 52 5.95 -28.06 -4.45
C MET A 52 5.77 -28.32 -5.95
N LEU A 53 6.50 -29.29 -6.52
CA LEU A 53 6.23 -29.81 -7.85
C LEU A 53 5.02 -30.76 -7.84
N ALA A 54 4.29 -30.80 -8.96
CA ALA A 54 3.16 -31.70 -9.14
C ALA A 54 3.53 -33.17 -8.85
N GLY A 55 2.64 -33.91 -8.19
CA GLY A 55 2.88 -35.29 -7.77
C GLY A 55 3.71 -35.44 -6.48
N LYS A 56 4.25 -34.35 -5.92
CA LYS A 56 4.89 -34.39 -4.58
C LYS A 56 3.85 -34.16 -3.50
N LYS A 57 4.03 -34.85 -2.36
CA LYS A 57 3.13 -34.77 -1.20
C LYS A 57 2.92 -33.33 -0.69
N GLY A 58 3.93 -32.46 -0.81
CA GLY A 58 3.82 -31.05 -0.44
C GLY A 58 2.76 -30.35 -1.28
N PHE A 59 2.93 -30.40 -2.61
CA PHE A 59 1.99 -29.84 -3.58
C PHE A 59 0.60 -30.46 -3.51
N GLU A 60 0.50 -31.80 -3.41
CA GLU A 60 -0.81 -32.49 -3.38
C GLU A 60 -1.67 -32.08 -2.17
N ARG A 61 -1.04 -31.81 -1.01
CA ARG A 61 -1.77 -31.29 0.17
C ARG A 61 -2.30 -29.87 -0.08
N LEU A 62 -1.51 -29.00 -0.69
CA LEU A 62 -1.95 -27.66 -1.06
C LEU A 62 -3.10 -27.73 -2.07
N LEU A 63 -2.97 -28.57 -3.10
CA LEU A 63 -4.00 -28.78 -4.11
C LEU A 63 -5.30 -29.33 -3.50
N HIS A 64 -5.19 -30.24 -2.54
CA HIS A 64 -6.35 -30.75 -1.80
C HIS A 64 -7.03 -29.61 -1.02
N ALA A 65 -6.28 -28.85 -0.21
CA ALA A 65 -6.81 -27.74 0.56
C ALA A 65 -7.47 -26.66 -0.33
N ALA A 66 -6.89 -26.38 -1.50
CA ALA A 66 -7.47 -25.46 -2.48
C ALA A 66 -8.82 -25.96 -3.03
N LYS A 67 -8.97 -27.27 -3.23
CA LYS A 67 -10.20 -27.88 -3.76
C LYS A 67 -11.29 -28.12 -2.73
N SER A 68 -10.93 -28.34 -1.47
CA SER A 68 -11.88 -28.79 -0.42
C SER A 68 -12.12 -27.77 0.70
N VAL A 69 -11.19 -26.84 0.93
CA VAL A 69 -11.26 -25.90 2.07
C VAL A 69 -11.38 -24.46 1.60
N PHE A 70 -10.49 -24.03 0.70
CA PHE A 70 -10.52 -22.69 0.13
C PHE A 70 -11.51 -22.60 -1.04
N MET A 71 -12.74 -23.09 -0.79
CA MET A 71 -13.81 -23.10 -1.76
C MET A 71 -14.51 -21.73 -1.75
N GLY A 72 -14.58 -21.10 -2.92
CA GLY A 72 -15.26 -19.81 -3.08
C GLY A 72 -14.68 -19.03 -4.25
N GLN A 73 -15.44 -18.03 -4.70
CA GLN A 73 -14.92 -17.08 -5.66
C GLN A 73 -13.92 -16.16 -4.99
N MET A 74 -12.72 -16.08 -5.55
CA MET A 74 -11.67 -15.18 -5.09
C MET A 74 -11.30 -14.23 -6.21
N THR A 75 -11.25 -12.95 -5.88
CA THR A 75 -10.74 -11.92 -6.79
C THR A 75 -9.27 -11.69 -6.49
N TRP A 76 -8.41 -11.91 -7.48
CA TRP A 76 -6.99 -11.67 -7.38
C TRP A 76 -6.65 -10.35 -8.08
N LEU A 77 -5.80 -9.55 -7.44
CA LEU A 77 -5.06 -8.48 -8.13
C LEU A 77 -3.72 -9.07 -8.54
N PHE A 78 -3.40 -8.95 -9.82
CA PHE A 78 -2.22 -9.55 -10.42
C PHE A 78 -1.50 -8.51 -11.27
N HIS A 79 -0.18 -8.55 -11.22
CA HIS A 79 0.71 -7.77 -12.07
C HIS A 79 1.82 -8.71 -12.54
N ASP A 80 2.09 -8.70 -13.83
CA ASP A 80 3.24 -9.38 -14.42
C ASP A 80 4.21 -8.34 -14.98
N ILE A 81 5.47 -8.45 -14.57
CA ILE A 81 6.57 -7.55 -14.95
C ILE A 81 6.98 -7.80 -16.42
N SER A 82 6.70 -9.00 -16.94
CA SER A 82 7.22 -9.47 -18.24
C SER A 82 6.30 -9.24 -19.44
N SER A 83 5.04 -8.83 -19.25
CA SER A 83 4.06 -8.92 -20.34
C SER A 83 3.52 -7.57 -20.82
N ASP A 84 3.60 -7.40 -22.13
CA ASP A 84 2.64 -6.64 -22.92
C ASP A 84 1.28 -7.33 -22.75
N LEU A 85 0.55 -6.95 -21.69
CA LEU A 85 -0.77 -7.48 -21.32
C LEU A 85 -1.88 -7.10 -22.32
N SER A 86 -1.52 -6.70 -23.55
CA SER A 86 -2.46 -6.35 -24.62
C SER A 86 -3.28 -7.54 -25.14
N THR A 87 -2.92 -8.77 -24.78
CA THR A 87 -3.68 -9.98 -25.11
C THR A 87 -4.22 -10.65 -23.85
N THR A 88 -5.49 -11.05 -23.91
CA THR A 88 -6.16 -11.76 -22.82
C THR A 88 -5.53 -13.15 -22.70
N ASP A 89 -4.55 -13.30 -21.81
CA ASP A 89 -3.96 -14.61 -21.54
C ASP A 89 -5.00 -15.48 -20.83
N ILE A 90 -5.52 -16.47 -21.57
CA ILE A 90 -6.47 -17.48 -21.07
C ILE A 90 -5.91 -18.29 -19.90
N SER A 91 -4.59 -18.29 -19.68
CA SER A 91 -3.94 -18.94 -18.54
C SER A 91 -4.29 -18.27 -17.20
N LEU A 92 -4.66 -16.98 -17.21
CA LEU A 92 -5.03 -16.20 -16.03
C LEU A 92 -6.48 -16.42 -15.58
N GLY A 93 -7.24 -17.22 -16.32
CA GLY A 93 -8.59 -17.64 -15.97
C GLY A 93 -9.69 -17.03 -16.84
N GLN A 94 -10.93 -17.47 -16.60
CA GLN A 94 -12.07 -17.17 -17.48
C GLN A 94 -12.61 -15.73 -17.33
N ASN A 95 -12.30 -15.04 -16.23
CA ASN A 95 -12.83 -13.72 -15.89
C ASN A 95 -11.71 -12.73 -15.54
N VAL A 96 -10.84 -12.43 -16.50
CA VAL A 96 -9.74 -11.46 -16.33
C VAL A 96 -10.20 -10.07 -16.78
N GLU A 97 -10.08 -9.08 -15.90
CA GLU A 97 -10.32 -7.67 -16.23
C GLU A 97 -8.98 -6.91 -16.22
N ILE A 98 -8.50 -6.48 -17.39
CA ILE A 98 -7.27 -5.69 -17.51
C ILE A 98 -7.62 -4.22 -17.24
N LYS A 99 -7.13 -3.70 -16.10
CA LYS A 99 -7.31 -2.29 -15.74
C LYS A 99 -6.08 -1.47 -16.09
N HIS A 100 -6.26 -0.55 -17.02
CA HIS A 100 -5.25 0.45 -17.35
C HIS A 100 -5.32 1.59 -16.35
N ILE A 101 -4.28 1.76 -15.54
CA ILE A 101 -4.16 2.88 -14.61
C ILE A 101 -3.83 4.13 -15.44
N LYS A 102 -4.69 5.14 -15.38
CA LYS A 102 -4.41 6.45 -15.97
C LYS A 102 -4.02 7.42 -14.85
N PRO A 103 -2.95 8.22 -15.03
CA PRO A 103 -2.64 9.27 -14.08
C PRO A 103 -3.76 10.31 -14.07
N GLN A 104 -4.19 10.70 -12.88
CA GLN A 104 -5.02 11.88 -12.70
C GLN A 104 -4.11 13.07 -12.42
N THR A 105 -4.18 14.08 -13.29
CA THR A 105 -3.40 15.31 -13.16
C THR A 105 -4.30 16.47 -12.75
N GLU A 106 -3.84 17.24 -11.78
CA GLU A 106 -4.53 18.41 -11.23
C GLU A 106 -3.53 19.57 -11.08
N GLU A 107 -3.94 20.78 -11.46
CA GLU A 107 -3.12 21.99 -11.25
C GLU A 107 -3.59 22.69 -9.98
N LEU A 108 -2.68 22.87 -9.03
CA LEU A 108 -2.87 23.67 -7.83
C LEU A 108 -2.24 25.04 -8.07
N LYS A 109 -3.02 26.11 -7.91
CA LYS A 109 -2.58 27.47 -8.22
C LYS A 109 -2.25 28.23 -6.95
N ASP A 110 -1.28 29.13 -7.05
CA ASP A 110 -0.92 30.06 -5.98
C ASP A 110 -0.71 29.38 -4.62
N VAL A 111 -0.07 28.21 -4.64
CA VAL A 111 0.23 27.41 -3.45
C VAL A 111 1.43 27.99 -2.73
N ILE A 112 1.32 28.19 -1.42
CA ILE A 112 2.41 28.54 -0.54
C ILE A 112 3.20 27.26 -0.22
N ILE A 113 4.44 27.22 -0.68
CA ILE A 113 5.38 26.11 -0.51
C ILE A 113 6.30 26.41 0.68
N PRO A 114 6.31 25.56 1.73
CA PRO A 114 7.25 25.69 2.83
C PRO A 114 8.67 25.42 2.34
N PRO A 115 9.69 25.93 3.02
CA PRO A 115 11.07 25.63 2.66
C PRO A 115 11.37 24.13 2.79
N PHE A 116 11.70 23.48 1.68
CA PHE A 116 12.12 22.08 1.67
C PHE A 116 13.62 21.96 1.99
N PRO A 117 14.03 20.97 2.80
CA PRO A 117 15.45 20.68 3.00
C PRO A 117 16.06 20.21 1.67
N THR A 118 17.15 20.86 1.25
CA THR A 118 17.76 20.62 -0.08
C THR A 118 18.94 19.65 -0.06
N ASN A 119 19.43 19.31 1.13
CA ASN A 119 20.55 18.40 1.32
C ASN A 119 20.39 17.61 2.64
N ASP A 120 21.12 16.50 2.77
CA ASP A 120 21.07 15.63 3.95
C ASP A 120 21.49 16.34 5.26
N ALA A 121 22.31 17.40 5.15
CA ALA A 121 22.72 18.20 6.29
C ALA A 121 21.57 19.08 6.83
N ASP A 122 20.62 19.49 5.99
CA ASP A 122 19.43 20.24 6.39
C ASP A 122 18.38 19.30 6.98
N VAL A 123 18.23 18.10 6.41
CA VAL A 123 17.35 17.05 6.96
C VAL A 123 17.80 16.63 8.36
N SER A 124 19.10 16.41 8.55
CA SER A 124 19.66 16.02 9.86
C SER A 124 19.64 17.13 10.91
N LYS A 125 19.50 18.40 10.51
CA LYS A 125 19.29 19.54 11.42
C LYS A 125 17.82 19.81 11.71
N SER A 126 16.91 19.27 10.90
CA SER A 126 15.46 19.44 11.09
C SER A 126 15.06 18.69 12.36
N ASN A 127 14.34 19.37 13.24
CA ASN A 127 13.81 18.71 14.44
C ASN A 127 12.59 17.85 14.06
N GLN A 128 12.10 17.05 15.00
CA GLN A 128 10.95 16.17 14.75
C GLN A 128 9.67 16.98 14.40
N ASP A 129 9.54 18.19 14.93
CA ASP A 129 8.38 19.05 14.71
C ASP A 129 8.38 19.61 13.28
N ASP A 130 9.52 20.10 12.78
CA ASP A 130 9.76 20.55 11.41
C ASP A 130 9.36 19.47 10.38
N VAL A 131 9.77 18.22 10.64
CA VAL A 131 9.45 17.07 9.77
C VAL A 131 7.96 16.75 9.82
N THR A 132 7.35 16.84 11.01
CA THR A 132 5.92 16.57 11.20
C THR A 132 5.07 17.62 10.51
N GLU A 133 5.42 18.90 10.65
CA GLU A 133 4.77 20.03 9.99
C GLU A 133 4.87 19.92 8.46
N LEU A 134 6.04 19.53 7.93
CA LEU A 134 6.21 19.31 6.49
C LEU A 134 5.37 18.13 5.97
N LEU A 135 5.27 17.06 6.75
CA LEU A 135 4.45 15.89 6.41
C LEU A 135 2.95 16.24 6.45
N GLU A 136 2.53 17.07 7.40
CA GLU A 136 1.18 17.63 7.43
C GLU A 136 0.91 18.47 6.17
N TRP A 137 1.82 19.37 5.79
CA TRP A 137 1.69 20.14 4.55
C TRP A 137 1.59 19.24 3.32
N LEU A 138 2.43 18.21 3.21
CA LEU A 138 2.37 17.22 2.11
C LEU A 138 1.03 16.50 2.08
N SER A 139 0.47 16.17 3.25
CA SER A 139 -0.84 15.54 3.37
C SER A 139 -1.96 16.46 2.88
N LEU A 140 -1.89 17.76 3.21
CA LEU A 140 -2.83 18.77 2.71
C LEU A 140 -2.71 18.97 1.20
N ALA A 141 -1.48 18.98 0.66
CA ALA A 141 -1.24 19.03 -0.78
C ALA A 141 -1.78 17.78 -1.49
N ALA A 142 -1.61 16.58 -0.90
CA ALA A 142 -2.12 15.33 -1.44
C ALA A 142 -3.64 15.30 -1.57
N ILE A 143 -4.37 16.03 -0.72
CA ILE A 143 -5.84 16.14 -0.78
C ILE A 143 -6.32 17.44 -1.45
N SER A 144 -5.42 18.24 -2.05
CA SER A 144 -5.75 19.54 -2.65
C SER A 144 -6.50 20.47 -1.68
N SER A 145 -6.06 20.49 -0.43
CA SER A 145 -6.68 21.34 0.59
C SER A 145 -6.48 22.82 0.24
N PRO A 146 -7.50 23.68 0.39
CA PRO A 146 -7.32 25.12 0.20
C PRO A 146 -6.37 25.75 1.24
N ARG A 147 -6.09 25.05 2.37
CA ARG A 147 -5.25 25.58 3.47
C ARG A 147 -3.80 25.88 3.10
N ILE A 148 -3.36 25.46 1.92
CA ILE A 148 -2.02 25.75 1.39
C ILE A 148 -2.04 26.85 0.32
N GLU A 149 -3.22 27.33 -0.09
CA GLU A 149 -3.37 28.36 -1.11
C GLU A 149 -3.22 29.76 -0.49
N GLN A 150 -2.59 30.68 -1.22
CA GLN A 150 -2.38 32.05 -0.73
C GLN A 150 -3.70 32.81 -0.48
N GLY A 151 -4.73 32.53 -1.28
CA GLY A 151 -6.02 33.22 -1.25
C GLY A 151 -7.01 32.63 -0.24
N ASP A 152 -6.60 31.68 0.57
CA ASP A 152 -7.49 30.97 1.47
C ASP A 152 -7.95 31.85 2.65
N LEU A 153 -9.26 31.84 2.89
CA LEU A 153 -9.92 32.64 3.92
C LEU A 153 -10.48 31.70 4.98
N VAL A 154 -9.60 31.17 5.83
CA VAL A 154 -10.00 30.35 6.97
C VAL A 154 -10.38 31.19 8.17
N ASP A 155 -11.43 30.79 8.87
CA ASP A 155 -11.68 31.28 10.22
C ASP A 155 -10.71 30.60 11.19
N GLU A 156 -9.94 31.40 11.94
CA GLU A 156 -8.96 30.92 12.93
C GLU A 156 -9.59 30.04 14.02
N ILE A 157 -10.89 30.18 14.28
CA ILE A 157 -11.64 29.36 15.23
C ILE A 157 -11.84 27.94 14.67
N ILE A 158 -11.89 27.80 13.34
CA ILE A 158 -12.12 26.53 12.64
C ILE A 158 -10.79 25.84 12.31
N SER A 159 -9.77 26.60 11.89
CA SER A 159 -8.45 26.06 11.61
C SER A 159 -7.37 27.04 12.01
N ARG A 160 -6.37 26.53 12.73
CA ARG A 160 -5.15 27.26 13.10
C ARG A 160 -3.95 26.84 12.25
N TYR A 161 -4.20 26.04 11.21
CA TYR A 161 -3.13 25.59 10.34
C TYR A 161 -2.47 26.78 9.65
N ALA A 162 -1.15 26.80 9.65
CA ALA A 162 -0.34 27.75 8.93
C ALA A 162 0.76 26.99 8.20
N VAL A 163 1.15 27.50 7.02
CA VAL A 163 2.21 26.84 6.25
C VAL A 163 3.52 26.86 7.05
N PRO A 164 4.22 25.71 7.17
CA PRO A 164 5.41 25.61 7.98
C PRO A 164 6.52 26.58 7.54
N ASN A 165 7.25 27.13 8.49
CA ASN A 165 8.47 27.90 8.24
C ASN A 165 9.63 27.16 8.90
N THR A 166 10.18 26.18 8.20
CA THR A 166 11.20 25.27 8.74
C THR A 166 12.43 26.02 9.24
N SER A 167 12.75 25.80 10.51
CA SER A 167 13.79 26.51 11.27
C SER A 167 15.20 26.37 10.66
N ALA A 168 15.45 25.26 9.97
CA ALA A 168 16.75 24.87 9.43
C ALA A 168 17.09 25.52 8.08
N SER A 169 16.11 26.15 7.42
CA SER A 169 16.26 26.71 6.09
C SER A 169 16.46 28.22 6.13
N THR A 170 17.50 28.72 5.44
CA THR A 170 17.69 30.16 5.16
C THR A 170 16.67 30.69 4.15
N SER A 171 15.95 29.81 3.45
CA SER A 171 14.93 30.13 2.46
C SER A 171 13.57 30.34 3.13
N THR A 172 12.83 31.36 2.66
CA THR A 172 11.45 31.63 3.08
C THR A 172 10.45 30.89 2.18
N SER A 173 9.23 30.72 2.68
CA SER A 173 8.11 30.17 1.90
C SER A 173 7.89 30.95 0.61
N THR A 174 7.58 30.24 -0.47
CA THR A 174 7.40 30.82 -1.81
C THR A 174 6.04 30.43 -2.39
N ILE A 175 5.47 31.29 -3.24
CA ILE A 175 4.20 31.01 -3.91
C ILE A 175 4.50 30.47 -5.30
N GLN A 176 3.98 29.29 -5.63
CA GLN A 176 4.16 28.67 -6.94
C GLN A 176 2.92 27.87 -7.35
N ASN A 177 2.83 27.58 -8.65
CA ASN A 177 1.84 26.63 -9.17
C ASN A 177 2.43 25.22 -9.13
N LEU A 178 1.63 24.26 -8.67
CA LEU A 178 2.03 22.86 -8.56
C LEU A 178 1.19 22.00 -9.50
N THR A 179 1.83 20.99 -10.07
CA THR A 179 1.13 19.91 -10.78
C THR A 179 1.11 18.67 -9.90
N LYS A 180 -0.09 18.28 -9.47
CA LYS A 180 -0.32 17.07 -8.69
C LYS A 180 -0.66 15.93 -9.65
N ILE A 181 0.07 14.83 -9.55
CA ILE A 181 -0.17 13.62 -10.33
C ILE A 181 -0.51 12.49 -9.36
N THR A 182 -1.68 11.88 -9.53
CA THR A 182 -2.16 10.78 -8.68
C THR A 182 -2.30 9.51 -9.52
N TYR A 183 -1.65 8.44 -9.09
CA TYR A 183 -1.87 7.08 -9.61
C TYR A 183 -2.71 6.29 -8.61
N THR A 184 -3.83 5.72 -9.05
CA THR A 184 -4.70 4.91 -8.19
C THR A 184 -4.89 3.53 -8.80
N GLY A 185 -4.45 2.51 -8.08
CA GLY A 185 -4.56 1.12 -8.51
C GLY A 185 -3.60 0.20 -7.77
N PHE A 186 -3.40 -1.00 -8.33
CA PHE A 186 -2.40 -1.93 -7.86
C PHE A 186 -1.05 -1.58 -8.50
N LEU A 187 -0.20 -0.89 -7.76
CA LEU A 187 1.13 -0.45 -8.20
C LEU A 187 2.18 -1.44 -7.66
N PRO A 188 2.91 -2.16 -8.52
CA PRO A 188 3.99 -3.03 -8.10
C PRO A 188 5.18 -2.20 -7.61
N ASP A 189 5.85 -2.71 -6.57
CA ASP A 189 7.17 -2.22 -6.15
C ASP A 189 8.19 -2.89 -7.10
N THR A 190 8.78 -2.10 -8.00
CA THR A 190 9.71 -2.60 -9.05
C THR A 190 11.07 -2.95 -8.49
#